data_AF-A0A356UH92-F1
#
_entry.id   AF-A0A356UH92-F1
#
_cell.length_a   1.000
_cell.length_b   1.000
_cell.length_c   1.000
_cell.angle_alpha   90.00
_cell.angle_beta   90.00
_cell.angle_gamma   90.00
#
_symmetry.space_group_name_H-M   'P 1'
#
loop_
_entity.id
_entity.type
_entity.pdbx_description
1 polymer ?
#
loop_
_entity_poly.entity_id
_entity_poly.type
_entity_poly.pdbx_seq_one_letter_code
_entity_poly.pdbx_strand_id
1 'polypeptide(L)'
;MRIAYDPPSVNTTLEWLSAVVFVGGGLVFLIGGPYLTKKRLYCSLICPLLPVNTVVGLLSPFRVKVDREKCNDCGACVRVCESFAMTGESLARGGPVMECTRCGRCMDACPRGAIDYRLIGTGIGVRPVFVTLAVVFNLLITSGFIMALVRFLQTGEIRFA
;
A
#
# COMPACT_ATOMS: atom_id res chain seq x y z
N MET A 1 -12.83 -45.39 -2.30
CA MET A 1 -13.69 -44.25 -1.91
C MET A 1 -13.66 -43.24 -3.05
N ARG A 2 -14.64 -43.29 -3.97
CA ARG A 2 -14.76 -42.31 -5.07
C ARG A 2 -15.70 -41.22 -4.58
N ILE A 3 -15.21 -40.00 -4.44
CA ILE A 3 -16.05 -38.82 -4.20
C ILE A 3 -16.72 -38.53 -5.55
N ALA A 4 -18.00 -38.88 -5.67
CA ALA A 4 -18.83 -38.41 -6.77
C ALA A 4 -19.03 -36.90 -6.55
N TYR A 5 -18.40 -36.09 -7.39
CA TYR A 5 -18.70 -34.67 -7.50
C TYR A 5 -19.86 -34.55 -8.49
N ASP A 6 -21.08 -34.43 -7.98
CA ASP A 6 -22.22 -33.99 -8.78
C ASP A 6 -22.04 -32.48 -9.05
N PRO A 7 -21.79 -32.04 -10.30
CA PRO A 7 -21.79 -30.63 -10.61
C PRO A 7 -23.21 -30.12 -10.38
N PRO A 8 -23.42 -29.03 -9.59
CA PRO A 8 -24.74 -28.45 -9.49
C PRO A 8 -25.18 -28.06 -10.90
N SER A 9 -26.31 -28.60 -11.35
CA SER A 9 -26.92 -28.18 -12.60
C SER A 9 -27.13 -26.67 -12.52
N VAL A 10 -26.45 -25.93 -13.39
CA VAL A 10 -26.54 -24.47 -13.49
C VAL A 10 -27.87 -24.10 -14.14
N ASN A 11 -28.97 -24.22 -13.41
CA ASN A 11 -30.32 -23.89 -13.90
C ASN A 11 -31.16 -23.08 -12.90
N THR A 12 -30.51 -22.24 -12.10
CA THR A 12 -31.20 -21.25 -11.27
C THR A 12 -30.68 -19.86 -11.63
N THR A 13 -31.51 -19.06 -12.29
CA THR A 13 -31.25 -17.64 -12.62
C THR A 13 -30.79 -16.83 -11.41
N LEU A 14 -31.18 -17.26 -10.20
CA LEU A 14 -30.84 -16.68 -8.91
C LEU A 14 -29.35 -16.80 -8.54
N GLU A 15 -28.67 -17.90 -8.89
CA GLU A 15 -27.24 -18.12 -8.61
C GLU A 15 -26.34 -17.30 -9.54
N TRP A 16 -26.75 -17.12 -10.80
CA TRP A 16 -26.05 -16.22 -11.73
C TRP A 16 -26.27 -14.75 -11.35
N LEU A 17 -27.47 -14.39 -10.87
CA LEU A 17 -27.75 -13.06 -10.33
C LEU A 17 -26.89 -12.76 -9.10
N SER A 18 -26.77 -13.70 -8.16
CA SER A 18 -25.91 -13.49 -6.99
C SER A 18 -24.44 -13.37 -7.40
N ALA A 19 -23.95 -14.20 -8.32
CA ALA A 19 -22.58 -14.09 -8.83
C ALA A 19 -22.30 -12.72 -9.50
N VAL A 20 -23.22 -12.24 -10.34
CA VAL A 20 -23.08 -10.93 -11.00
C VAL A 20 -23.16 -9.78 -10.00
N VAL A 21 -24.03 -9.86 -9.00
CA VAL A 21 -24.13 -8.83 -7.94
C VAL A 21 -22.87 -8.82 -7.06
N PHE A 22 -22.34 -9.98 -6.68
CA PHE A 22 -21.12 -10.07 -5.88
C PHE A 22 -19.88 -9.62 -6.65
N VAL A 23 -19.71 -10.08 -7.90
CA VAL A 23 -18.57 -9.71 -8.73
C VAL A 23 -18.67 -8.26 -9.20
N GLY A 24 -19.85 -7.82 -9.63
CA GLY A 24 -20.12 -6.44 -10.04
C GLY A 24 -20.02 -5.47 -8.88
N GLY A 25 -20.64 -5.78 -7.74
CA GLY A 25 -20.51 -4.99 -6.50
C GLY A 25 -19.08 -4.94 -6.01
N GLY A 26 -18.36 -6.07 -6.05
CA GLY A 26 -16.94 -6.15 -5.72
C GLY A 26 -16.07 -5.26 -6.64
N LEU A 27 -16.29 -5.30 -7.95
CA LEU A 27 -15.58 -4.47 -8.92
C LEU A 27 -15.89 -2.98 -8.76
N VAL A 28 -17.16 -2.62 -8.55
CA VAL A 28 -17.59 -1.22 -8.30
C VAL A 28 -17.01 -0.71 -6.99
N PHE A 29 -16.91 -1.55 -5.96
CA PHE A 29 -16.30 -1.17 -4.70
C PHE A 29 -14.78 -1.02 -4.81
N LEU A 30 -14.12 -1.96 -5.49
CA LEU A 30 -12.66 -1.98 -5.69
C LEU A 30 -12.16 -0.86 -6.61
N ILE A 31 -12.92 -0.51 -7.64
CA ILE A 31 -12.52 0.47 -8.67
C ILE A 31 -13.21 1.81 -8.43
N GLY A 32 -14.50 1.80 -8.14
CA GLY A 32 -15.30 3.02 -7.92
C GLY A 32 -14.96 3.74 -6.61
N GLY A 33 -14.68 3.00 -5.52
CA GLY A 33 -14.31 3.58 -4.23
C GLY A 33 -13.06 4.48 -4.32
N PRO A 34 -11.92 3.98 -4.83
CA PRO A 34 -10.71 4.78 -5.03
C PRO A 34 -10.90 5.93 -6.04
N TYR A 35 -11.68 5.70 -7.09
CA TYR A 35 -11.90 6.70 -8.15
C TYR A 35 -12.72 7.90 -7.65
N LEU A 36 -13.76 7.66 -6.84
CA LEU A 36 -14.63 8.71 -6.31
C LEU A 36 -14.01 9.48 -5.15
N THR A 37 -13.30 8.81 -4.24
CA THR A 37 -12.78 9.46 -3.03
C THR A 37 -11.34 9.97 -3.16
N LYS A 38 -10.64 9.68 -4.27
CA LYS A 38 -9.20 9.96 -4.48
C LYS A 38 -8.33 9.46 -3.31
N LYS A 39 -8.82 8.50 -2.54
CA LYS A 39 -8.20 7.99 -1.32
C LYS A 39 -8.30 6.47 -1.30
N ARG A 40 -7.33 5.82 -0.67
CA ARG A 40 -7.22 4.36 -0.67
C ARG A 40 -8.09 3.74 0.42
N LEU A 41 -9.40 3.95 0.35
CA LEU A 41 -10.36 3.48 1.35
C LEU A 41 -10.38 1.95 1.47
N TYR A 42 -10.31 1.23 0.36
CA TYR A 42 -10.29 -0.24 0.36
C TYR A 42 -9.09 -0.81 1.13
N CYS A 43 -7.89 -0.31 0.86
CA CYS A 43 -6.66 -0.73 1.55
C CYS A 43 -6.62 -0.30 3.02
N SER A 44 -7.34 0.75 3.40
CA SER A 44 -7.33 1.32 4.75
C SER A 44 -8.44 0.81 5.67
N LEU A 45 -9.54 0.27 5.14
CA LEU A 45 -10.72 -0.09 5.93
C LEU A 45 -11.15 -1.56 5.78
N ILE A 46 -10.89 -2.20 4.63
CA ILE A 46 -11.45 -3.53 4.30
C ILE A 46 -10.40 -4.56 3.94
N CYS A 47 -9.19 -4.15 3.57
CA CYS A 47 -8.14 -5.11 3.23
C CYS A 47 -7.66 -5.86 4.49
N PRO A 48 -7.76 -7.19 4.55
CA PRO A 48 -7.32 -8.00 5.69
C PRO A 48 -5.80 -7.92 5.96
N LEU A 49 -5.03 -7.27 5.07
CA LEU A 49 -3.61 -6.97 5.24
C LEU A 49 -3.35 -5.73 6.12
N LEU A 50 -4.39 -5.03 6.58
CA LEU A 50 -4.23 -3.84 7.42
C LEU A 50 -3.46 -4.08 8.74
N PRO A 51 -3.70 -5.17 9.51
CA PRO A 51 -2.89 -5.47 10.70
C PRO A 51 -1.42 -5.72 10.35
N VAL A 52 -1.16 -6.38 9.21
CA VAL A 52 0.20 -6.68 8.74
C VAL A 52 0.94 -5.39 8.38
N ASN A 53 0.30 -4.47 7.67
CA ASN A 53 0.92 -3.19 7.32
C ASN A 53 1.18 -2.29 8.54
N THR A 54 0.32 -2.34 9.56
CA THR A 54 0.56 -1.60 10.81
C THR A 54 1.72 -2.21 11.61
N VAL A 55 1.82 -3.54 11.68
CA VAL A 55 2.94 -4.25 12.34
C VAL A 55 4.26 -4.03 11.59
N VAL A 56 4.26 -4.12 10.26
CA VAL A 56 5.42 -3.79 9.43
C VAL A 56 5.79 -2.30 9.56
N GLY A 57 4.79 -1.43 9.66
CA GLY A 57 5.01 -0.02 10.00
C GLY A 57 5.67 0.15 11.37
N LEU A 58 5.28 -0.63 12.37
CA LEU A 58 5.88 -0.60 13.70
C LEU A 58 7.33 -1.09 13.70
N LEU A 59 7.62 -2.15 12.93
CA LEU A 59 8.95 -2.73 12.78
C LEU A 59 9.88 -1.85 11.94
N SER A 60 9.32 -1.09 10.99
CA SER A 60 10.15 -0.33 10.06
C SER A 60 10.76 0.89 10.76
N PRO A 61 12.12 1.01 10.74
CA PRO A 61 12.86 2.02 11.48
C PRO A 61 12.73 3.44 10.90
N PHE A 62 12.08 3.61 9.75
CA PHE A 62 11.93 4.88 9.05
C PHE A 62 10.62 5.59 9.43
N ARG A 63 10.68 6.67 10.21
CA ARG A 63 9.49 7.49 10.55
C ARG A 63 9.51 8.82 9.81
N VAL A 64 8.32 9.26 9.38
CA VAL A 64 8.12 10.62 8.87
C VAL A 64 8.14 11.59 10.05
N LYS A 65 9.01 12.60 10.02
CA LYS A 65 9.06 13.64 11.05
C LYS A 65 8.94 15.01 10.40
N VAL A 66 8.21 15.90 11.06
CA VAL A 66 8.05 17.29 10.65
C VAL A 66 8.99 18.17 11.47
N ASP A 67 9.81 18.95 10.78
CA ASP A 67 10.65 19.98 11.35
C ASP A 67 9.80 21.23 11.63
N ARG A 68 9.62 21.54 12.91
CA ARG A 68 8.80 22.65 13.36
C ARG A 68 9.38 24.01 13.03
N GLU A 69 10.70 24.11 12.96
CA GLU A 69 11.37 25.38 12.66
C GLU A 69 11.15 25.83 11.21
N LYS A 70 10.95 24.85 10.32
CA LYS A 70 10.71 25.09 8.88
C LYS A 70 9.22 25.04 8.51
N CYS A 71 8.38 24.46 9.36
CA CYS A 71 6.94 24.34 9.13
C CYS A 71 6.23 25.68 9.39
N ASN A 72 5.23 26.02 8.58
CA ASN A 72 4.32 27.15 8.78
C ASN A 72 2.85 26.74 8.79
N ASP A 73 2.58 25.47 9.03
CA ASP A 73 1.23 24.93 9.16
C ASP A 73 0.31 25.22 7.96
N CYS A 74 0.88 25.27 6.74
CA CYS A 74 0.15 25.51 5.49
C CYS A 74 -0.88 24.42 5.11
N GLY A 75 -0.89 23.27 5.81
CA GLY A 75 -1.84 22.18 5.61
C GLY A 75 -1.74 21.45 4.26
N ALA A 76 -0.72 21.74 3.42
CA ALA A 76 -0.53 21.07 2.14
C ALA A 76 -0.37 19.55 2.29
N CYS A 77 0.40 19.11 3.31
CA CYS A 77 0.63 17.71 3.64
C CYS A 77 -0.65 16.94 4.04
N VAL A 78 -1.61 17.61 4.68
CA VAL A 78 -2.91 17.03 5.08
C VAL A 78 -3.79 16.79 3.86
N ARG A 79 -3.81 17.75 2.91
CA ARG A 79 -4.63 17.65 1.69
C ARG A 79 -4.19 16.51 0.76
N VAL A 80 -2.88 16.26 0.66
CA VAL A 80 -2.34 15.20 -0.22
C VAL A 80 -2.34 13.81 0.42
N CYS A 81 -2.71 13.69 1.71
CA CYS A 81 -2.65 12.43 2.42
C CYS A 81 -3.82 11.50 2.02
N GLU A 82 -3.49 10.45 1.26
CA GLU A 82 -4.44 9.43 0.82
C GLU A 82 -4.83 8.42 1.91
N SER A 83 -3.98 8.26 2.94
CA SER A 83 -4.18 7.30 4.03
C SER A 83 -4.76 7.94 5.30
N PHE A 84 -5.17 9.21 5.26
CA PHE A 84 -5.66 9.99 6.40
C PHE A 84 -4.71 10.06 7.62
N ALA A 85 -3.46 9.62 7.47
CA ALA A 85 -2.51 9.57 8.56
C ALA A 85 -1.94 10.96 8.95
N MET A 86 -2.11 11.96 8.10
CA MET A 86 -1.70 13.33 8.38
C MET A 86 -2.94 14.19 8.64
N THR A 87 -3.16 14.56 9.89
CA THR A 87 -4.21 15.50 10.33
C THR A 87 -3.58 16.76 10.90
N GLY A 88 -4.34 17.85 11.07
CA GLY A 88 -3.81 19.09 11.68
C GLY A 88 -3.24 18.86 13.10
N GLU A 89 -3.88 18.00 13.89
CA GLU A 89 -3.41 17.62 15.22
C GLU A 89 -2.12 16.77 15.17
N SER A 90 -2.02 15.85 14.21
CA SER A 90 -0.80 15.07 14.00
C SER A 90 0.34 15.94 13.48
N LEU A 91 0.00 16.91 12.61
CA LEU A 91 0.92 17.93 12.19
C LEU A 91 1.44 18.68 13.41
N ALA A 92 0.61 19.04 14.40
CA ALA A 92 0.98 19.68 15.69
C ALA A 92 1.77 18.78 16.67
N ARG A 93 1.67 17.45 16.53
CA ARG A 93 2.51 16.47 17.24
C ARG A 93 3.84 16.17 16.56
N GLY A 94 4.05 16.66 15.33
CA GLY A 94 5.34 16.62 14.64
C GLY A 94 5.56 15.37 13.77
N GLY A 95 4.48 14.64 13.44
CA GLY A 95 4.53 13.46 12.60
C GLY A 95 3.14 12.85 12.37
N PRO A 96 2.99 11.96 11.39
CA PRO A 96 1.71 11.30 11.10
C PRO A 96 1.36 10.24 12.16
N VAL A 97 0.10 9.82 12.18
CA VAL A 97 -0.37 8.67 12.99
C VAL A 97 0.11 7.34 12.41
N MET A 98 -0.20 6.25 13.12
CA MET A 98 0.31 4.90 12.89
C MET A 98 -0.07 4.33 11.53
N GLU A 99 -1.17 4.81 10.95
CA GLU A 99 -1.74 4.44 9.66
C GLU A 99 -0.98 5.07 8.47
N CYS A 100 0.21 5.64 8.71
CA CYS A 100 1.04 6.21 7.68
C CYS A 100 1.66 5.13 6.79
N THR A 101 1.29 5.14 5.51
CA THR A 101 1.84 4.23 4.49
C THR A 101 3.22 4.64 3.98
N ARG A 102 3.80 5.74 4.49
CA ARG A 102 5.14 6.24 4.11
C ARG A 102 5.30 6.34 2.59
N CYS A 103 4.28 6.88 1.93
CA CYS A 103 4.26 7.05 0.48
C CYS A 103 5.10 8.24 -0.01
N GLY A 104 5.62 9.07 0.89
CA GLY A 104 6.48 10.22 0.56
C GLY A 104 5.79 11.47 0.03
N ARG A 105 4.53 11.38 -0.40
CA ARG A 105 3.78 12.50 -1.01
C ARG A 105 3.71 13.77 -0.17
N CYS A 106 3.71 13.65 1.15
CA CYS A 106 3.71 14.79 2.05
C CYS A 106 5.01 15.61 1.95
N MET A 107 6.14 14.96 1.65
CA MET A 107 7.43 15.62 1.46
C MET A 107 7.47 16.35 0.11
N ASP A 108 6.96 15.71 -0.94
CA ASP A 108 6.93 16.31 -2.30
C ASP A 108 5.99 17.52 -2.37
N ALA A 109 4.88 17.48 -1.62
CA ALA A 109 3.93 18.58 -1.54
C ALA A 109 4.36 19.72 -0.60
N CYS A 110 5.41 19.54 0.20
CA CYS A 110 5.83 20.54 1.17
C CYS A 110 6.68 21.63 0.50
N PRO A 111 6.21 22.90 0.40
CA PRO A 111 6.95 23.95 -0.29
C PRO A 111 8.24 24.37 0.43
N ARG A 112 8.36 24.06 1.73
CA ARG A 112 9.54 24.38 2.56
C ARG A 112 10.46 23.18 2.82
N GLY A 113 10.11 21.99 2.33
CA GLY A 113 10.88 20.78 2.63
C GLY A 113 10.98 20.48 4.13
N ALA A 114 9.97 20.84 4.92
CA ALA A 114 9.97 20.65 6.37
C ALA A 114 9.71 19.20 6.81
N ILE A 115 9.43 18.28 5.87
CA ILE A 115 9.07 16.89 6.16
C ILE A 115 10.15 15.98 5.59
N ASP A 116 10.68 15.07 6.43
CA ASP A 116 11.73 14.13 6.04
C ASP A 116 11.54 12.74 6.70
N TYR A 117 12.16 11.71 6.14
CA TYR A 117 12.30 10.40 6.78
C TYR A 117 13.47 10.42 7.75
N ARG A 118 13.18 10.21 9.03
CA ARG A 118 14.18 10.03 10.08
C ARG A 118 14.18 8.58 10.56
N LEU A 119 15.36 8.06 10.86
CA LEU A 119 15.48 6.76 11.49
C LEU A 119 15.15 6.88 13.00
N ILE A 120 14.46 5.89 13.56
CA ILE A 120 14.25 5.81 15.01
C ILE A 120 15.64 5.70 15.68
N GLY A 121 15.98 6.66 16.54
CA GLY A 121 17.27 6.69 17.26
C GLY A 121 18.37 7.54 16.62
N THR A 122 18.21 8.07 15.39
CA THR A 122 19.16 9.02 14.79
C THR A 122 18.47 10.22 14.15
N GLY A 123 19.06 11.40 14.27
CA GLY A 123 18.52 12.65 13.73
C GLY A 123 18.73 12.85 12.21
N ILE A 124 19.28 11.85 11.52
CA ILE A 124 19.80 11.96 10.15
C ILE A 124 18.68 11.70 9.15
N GLY A 125 18.59 12.55 8.11
CA GLY A 125 17.69 12.34 6.97
C GLY A 125 18.20 11.19 6.10
N VAL A 126 17.42 10.10 6.01
CA VAL A 126 17.82 8.85 5.36
C VAL A 126 17.04 8.55 4.08
N ARG A 127 16.37 9.57 3.52
CA ARG A 127 15.60 9.50 2.27
C ARG A 127 16.33 8.80 1.11
N PRO A 128 17.57 9.16 0.72
CA PRO A 128 18.22 8.53 -0.43
C PRO A 128 18.54 7.05 -0.16
N VAL A 129 18.97 6.71 1.06
CA VAL A 129 19.30 5.33 1.45
C VAL A 129 18.07 4.42 1.35
N PHE A 130 16.91 4.90 1.81
CA PHE A 130 15.66 4.16 1.69
C PHE A 130 15.26 3.93 0.23
N VAL A 131 15.35 4.96 -0.60
CA VAL A 131 15.00 4.87 -2.04
C VAL A 131 15.94 3.91 -2.76
N THR A 132 17.26 4.03 -2.54
CA THR A 132 18.24 3.14 -3.18
C THR A 132 18.02 1.68 -2.78
N LEU A 133 17.81 1.41 -1.49
CA LEU A 133 17.58 0.04 -1.01
C LEU A 133 16.28 -0.55 -1.57
N ALA A 134 15.20 0.23 -1.62
CA ALA A 134 13.93 -0.21 -2.19
C ALA A 134 14.04 -0.49 -3.70
N VAL A 135 14.78 0.34 -4.45
CA VAL A 135 15.02 0.14 -5.89
C VAL A 135 15.82 -1.14 -6.14
N VAL A 136 16.92 -1.33 -5.41
CA VAL A 136 17.77 -2.53 -5.53
C VAL A 136 16.96 -3.80 -5.24
N PHE A 137 16.17 -3.79 -4.16
CA PHE A 137 15.32 -4.93 -3.82
C PHE A 137 14.29 -5.26 -4.91
N ASN A 138 13.61 -4.24 -5.46
CA ASN A 138 12.66 -4.45 -6.55
C ASN A 138 13.35 -4.96 -7.83
N LEU A 139 14.54 -4.48 -8.15
CA LEU A 139 15.32 -4.96 -9.30
C LEU A 139 15.74 -6.43 -9.12
N LEU A 140 16.11 -6.84 -7.91
CA LEU A 140 16.44 -8.24 -7.62
C LEU A 140 15.21 -9.16 -7.74
N ILE A 141 14.06 -8.74 -7.22
CA ILE A 141 12.82 -9.52 -7.34
C ILE A 141 12.39 -9.63 -8.81
N THR A 142 12.37 -8.52 -9.54
CA THR A 142 11.95 -8.51 -10.94
C THR A 142 12.90 -9.30 -11.83
N SER A 143 14.21 -9.17 -11.63
CA SER A 143 15.19 -10.00 -12.35
C SER A 143 15.03 -11.49 -12.02
N GLY A 144 14.77 -11.84 -10.76
CA GLY A 144 14.46 -13.21 -10.35
C GLY A 144 13.21 -13.77 -11.04
N PHE A 145 12.13 -13.00 -11.08
CA PHE A 145 10.89 -13.39 -11.74
C PHE A 145 11.07 -13.52 -13.26
N ILE A 146 11.80 -12.61 -13.90
CA ILE A 146 12.12 -12.67 -15.32
C ILE A 146 12.94 -13.93 -15.63
N MET A 147 13.96 -14.25 -14.82
CA MET A 147 14.73 -15.48 -15.02
C MET A 147 13.88 -16.74 -14.83
N ALA A 148 12.99 -16.76 -13.84
CA ALA A 148 12.05 -17.87 -13.64
C ALA A 148 11.09 -18.03 -14.83
N LEU A 149 10.57 -16.92 -15.34
CA LEU A 149 9.68 -16.90 -16.51
C LEU A 149 10.40 -17.34 -17.79
N VAL A 150 11.63 -16.86 -18.02
CA VAL A 150 12.45 -17.26 -19.18
C VAL A 150 12.76 -18.75 -19.11
N ARG A 151 13.13 -19.27 -17.93
CA ARG A 151 13.32 -20.72 -17.73
C ARG A 151 12.04 -21.49 -18.04
N PHE A 152 10.90 -21.05 -17.52
CA PHE A 152 9.61 -21.68 -17.81
C PHE A 152 9.28 -21.71 -19.32
N LEU A 153 9.52 -20.60 -20.04
CA LEU A 153 9.31 -20.53 -21.49
C LEU A 153 10.28 -21.42 -22.29
N GLN A 154 11.49 -21.66 -21.78
CA GLN A 154 12.49 -22.50 -22.43
C GLN A 154 12.30 -24.00 -22.15
N THR A 155 11.87 -24.37 -20.95
CA THR A 155 11.82 -25.77 -20.50
C THR A 155 10.42 -26.37 -20.42
N GLY A 156 9.35 -25.57 -20.49
CA GLY A 156 7.96 -26.04 -20.44
C GLY A 156 7.51 -26.67 -19.12
N GLU A 157 8.44 -26.95 -18.19
CA GLU A 157 8.17 -27.49 -16.85
C GLU A 157 8.47 -26.46 -15.76
N ILE A 158 7.55 -26.33 -14.79
CA ILE A 158 7.73 -25.56 -13.57
C ILE A 158 8.34 -26.48 -12.51
N ARG A 159 9.67 -26.51 -12.37
CA ARG A 159 10.29 -27.14 -11.21
C ARG A 159 10.49 -26.10 -10.10
N PHE A 160 9.59 -26.11 -9.12
CA PHE A 160 9.84 -25.53 -7.81
C PHE A 160 10.75 -26.51 -7.05
N ALA A 161 12.02 -26.16 -6.87
CA ALA A 161 12.95 -26.84 -5.99
C ALA A 161 13.49 -25.81 -5.00
#